data_AF-A0A7J2S966-F1
#
_entry.id   AF-A0A7J2S966-F1
#
_cell.length_a   1.000
_cell.length_b   1.000
_cell.length_c   1.000
_cell.angle_alpha   90.00
_cell.angle_beta   90.00
_cell.angle_gamma   90.00
#
_symmetry.space_group_name_H-M   'P 1'
#
loop_
_entity.id
_entity.type
_entity.pdbx_description
1 polymer ?
#
loop_
_entity_poly.entity_id
_entity_poly.type
_entity_poly.pdbx_seq_one_letter_code
_entity_poly.pdbx_strand_id
1 'polypeptide(L)'
;MGKASTITFISLVASIIFFSIFISLYPNGLKISEPYGIYYEGNEIKFYGGIEGDGEGEIISVNSFFYSNVTRFYGNFSINGNISFFSENAVLIKEEIFSHNISFYGKNCWFYDGNEKIFYENIDGRITGNSSIIFNGELSLKESSLENKSSPVLPSEFTKVFPLKFNKIFYIDGGRIWIEGKEINFSKYVFFRGEGKFNTKGKFSGNGYFIAIDNEFYDEEKKIYFIPVKIIVLWIIAVVMFIVSLLLKKNIFLEKDKLFFGFSIVAGILFFAISLFLWNCEMERIFGLNLFEIREITIGNILFLSLAIVPYLVAVGIIGFPLKVAIASFFEIFGMGNIGKGIGRCAGLLMTAIWGISLITSILNITLSSLLRLI
;
A
#
# COMPACT_ATOMS: atom_id res chain seq x y z
N MET A 1 -45.54 -5.13 3.56
CA MET A 1 -44.32 -5.03 2.72
C MET A 1 -44.76 -4.63 1.31
N GLY A 2 -44.50 -3.38 0.90
CA GLY A 2 -44.91 -2.87 -0.41
C GLY A 2 -44.13 -3.56 -1.53
N LYS A 3 -44.79 -3.95 -2.62
CA LYS A 3 -44.16 -4.55 -3.81
C LYS A 3 -42.99 -3.65 -4.25
N ALA A 4 -41.79 -4.23 -4.35
CA ALA A 4 -40.63 -3.53 -4.90
C ALA A 4 -40.99 -3.03 -6.31
N SER A 5 -40.72 -1.75 -6.59
CA SER A 5 -41.01 -1.21 -7.92
C SER A 5 -40.19 -1.95 -8.98
N THR A 6 -40.74 -2.12 -10.18
CA THR A 6 -40.02 -2.72 -11.33
C THR A 6 -38.68 -2.04 -11.57
N ILE A 7 -38.59 -0.73 -11.34
CA ILE A 7 -37.36 0.08 -11.44
C ILE A 7 -36.31 -0.39 -10.42
N THR A 8 -36.71 -0.69 -9.19
CA THR A 8 -35.80 -1.21 -8.16
C THR A 8 -35.19 -2.55 -8.57
N PHE A 9 -36.01 -3.45 -9.12
CA PHE A 9 -35.56 -4.76 -9.58
C PHE A 9 -34.59 -4.65 -10.77
N ILE A 10 -34.94 -3.84 -11.79
CA ILE A 10 -34.07 -3.57 -12.93
C ILE A 10 -32.74 -2.95 -12.46
N SER A 11 -32.80 -1.98 -11.54
CA SER A 11 -31.61 -1.35 -10.97
C SER A 11 -30.72 -2.36 -10.25
N LEU A 12 -31.31 -3.33 -9.54
CA LEU A 12 -30.56 -4.36 -8.81
C LEU A 12 -29.81 -5.27 -9.78
N VAL A 13 -30.50 -5.80 -10.79
CA VAL A 13 -29.89 -6.66 -11.82
C VAL A 13 -28.78 -5.91 -12.55
N ALA A 14 -29.04 -4.67 -12.98
CA ALA A 14 -28.05 -3.83 -13.63
C ALA A 14 -26.83 -3.56 -12.74
N SER A 15 -27.04 -3.36 -11.43
CA SER A 15 -25.95 -3.11 -10.48
C SER A 15 -25.02 -4.32 -10.34
N ILE A 16 -25.58 -5.53 -10.27
CA ILE A 16 -24.78 -6.77 -10.20
C ILE A 16 -23.94 -6.93 -11.46
N ILE A 17 -24.54 -6.75 -12.64
CA ILE A 17 -23.83 -6.84 -13.93
C ILE A 17 -22.73 -5.79 -14.00
N PHE A 18 -23.03 -4.54 -13.68
CA PHE A 18 -22.08 -3.44 -13.73
C PHE A 18 -20.91 -3.65 -12.77
N PHE A 19 -21.17 -4.10 -11.54
CA PHE A 19 -20.12 -4.39 -10.57
C PHE A 19 -19.15 -5.47 -11.08
N SER A 20 -19.68 -6.56 -11.63
CA SER A 20 -18.87 -7.64 -12.20
C SER A 20 -18.02 -7.17 -13.39
N ILE A 21 -18.60 -6.35 -14.28
CA ILE A 21 -17.85 -5.73 -15.39
C ILE A 21 -16.75 -4.82 -14.85
N PHE A 22 -17.05 -4.02 -13.83
CA PHE A 22 -16.08 -3.08 -13.26
C PHE A 22 -14.88 -3.81 -12.66
N ILE A 23 -15.09 -4.85 -11.84
CA ILE A 23 -14.00 -5.65 -11.27
C ILE A 23 -13.18 -6.33 -12.37
N SER A 24 -13.84 -6.85 -13.40
CA SER A 24 -13.16 -7.49 -14.54
C SER A 24 -12.28 -6.52 -15.32
N LEU A 25 -12.74 -5.28 -15.52
CA LEU A 25 -11.97 -4.23 -16.21
C LEU A 25 -10.83 -3.67 -15.34
N TYR A 26 -11.01 -3.64 -14.02
CA TYR A 26 -10.06 -3.04 -13.08
C TYR A 26 -9.70 -3.98 -11.92
N PRO A 27 -9.09 -5.15 -12.21
CA PRO A 27 -8.83 -6.17 -11.19
C PRO A 27 -7.89 -5.69 -10.08
N ASN A 28 -7.01 -4.73 -10.38
CA ASN A 28 -6.03 -4.14 -9.45
C ASN A 28 -6.39 -2.70 -9.05
N GLY A 29 -7.66 -2.30 -9.22
CA GLY A 29 -8.13 -0.93 -9.02
C GLY A 29 -7.70 0.06 -10.11
N LEU A 30 -7.80 1.35 -9.81
CA LEU A 30 -7.58 2.45 -10.78
C LEU A 30 -6.18 3.07 -10.76
N LYS A 31 -5.31 2.64 -9.84
CA LYS A 31 -3.97 3.21 -9.64
C LYS A 31 -3.97 4.72 -9.38
N ILE A 32 -4.65 5.11 -8.29
CA ILE A 32 -4.88 6.51 -7.92
C ILE A 32 -3.69 7.10 -7.17
N SER A 33 -3.05 6.32 -6.28
CA SER A 33 -1.85 6.75 -5.57
C SER A 33 -0.63 6.87 -6.49
N GLU A 34 -0.03 8.06 -6.50
CA GLU A 34 1.24 8.33 -7.17
C GLU A 34 2.40 8.10 -6.17
N PRO A 35 3.44 7.35 -6.55
CA PRO A 35 4.61 7.18 -5.70
C PRO A 35 5.50 8.42 -5.76
N TYR A 36 6.22 8.67 -4.68
CA TYR A 36 7.29 9.66 -4.64
C TYR A 36 8.61 9.03 -5.06
N GLY A 37 9.38 9.74 -5.88
CA GLY A 37 10.77 9.42 -6.19
C GLY A 37 11.66 9.64 -4.97
N ILE A 38 12.40 8.60 -4.59
CA ILE A 38 13.28 8.59 -3.43
C ILE A 38 14.70 8.32 -3.90
N TYR A 39 15.62 9.17 -3.46
CA TYR A 39 17.06 8.97 -3.61
C TYR A 39 17.70 8.98 -2.22
N TYR A 40 18.62 8.06 -1.96
CA TYR A 40 19.32 7.96 -0.69
C TYR A 40 20.81 7.70 -0.88
N GLU A 41 21.62 8.34 -0.04
CA GLU A 41 23.06 8.11 0.08
C GLU A 41 23.44 7.82 1.54
N GLY A 42 23.98 6.63 1.79
CA GLY A 42 24.48 6.16 3.07
C GLY A 42 24.48 4.63 3.19
N ASN A 43 25.00 4.15 4.32
CA ASN A 43 25.14 2.71 4.60
C ASN A 43 24.15 2.23 5.69
N GLU A 44 23.32 3.11 6.20
CA GLU A 44 22.37 2.87 7.30
C GLU A 44 20.96 2.56 6.75
N ILE A 45 20.91 1.84 5.63
CA ILE A 45 19.66 1.37 5.01
C ILE A 45 19.39 -0.07 5.41
N LYS A 46 18.16 -0.32 5.83
CA LYS A 46 17.62 -1.65 6.05
C LYS A 46 16.48 -1.86 5.09
N PHE A 47 16.50 -2.97 4.35
CA PHE A 47 15.40 -3.34 3.46
C PHE A 47 14.86 -4.72 3.80
N TYR A 48 13.55 -4.88 3.75
CA TYR A 48 12.87 -6.15 3.88
C TYR A 48 12.05 -6.45 2.62
N GLY A 49 12.42 -7.53 1.92
CA GLY A 49 11.63 -8.03 0.81
C GLY A 49 12.34 -8.93 -0.17
N GLY A 50 11.87 -8.90 -1.42
CA GLY A 50 12.51 -9.61 -2.52
C GLY A 50 13.78 -8.88 -2.96
N ILE A 51 14.90 -9.59 -3.03
CA ILE A 51 16.19 -9.02 -3.45
C ILE A 51 16.73 -9.84 -4.61
N GLU A 52 17.08 -9.16 -5.69
CA GLU A 52 17.89 -9.69 -6.78
C GLU A 52 19.21 -8.94 -6.85
N GLY A 53 20.29 -9.64 -7.17
CA GLY A 53 21.58 -9.00 -7.39
C GLY A 53 22.31 -9.63 -8.56
N ASP A 54 23.09 -8.83 -9.28
CA ASP A 54 24.04 -9.28 -10.29
C ASP A 54 25.39 -8.56 -10.14
N GLY A 55 26.47 -9.32 -9.96
CA GLY A 55 27.76 -8.78 -9.52
C GLY A 55 28.70 -9.82 -8.90
N GLU A 56 29.74 -9.34 -8.23
CA GLU A 56 30.68 -10.19 -7.50
C GLU A 56 30.21 -10.35 -6.05
N GLY A 57 30.27 -11.56 -5.51
CA GLY A 57 29.86 -11.78 -4.14
C GLY A 57 30.29 -13.11 -3.55
N GLU A 58 30.08 -13.21 -2.25
CA GLU A 58 30.24 -14.43 -1.48
C GLU A 58 28.92 -14.78 -0.79
N ILE A 59 28.39 -15.97 -1.09
CA ILE A 59 27.28 -16.56 -0.34
C ILE A 59 27.88 -17.46 0.73
N ILE A 60 27.60 -17.18 2.00
CA ILE A 60 28.01 -17.98 3.16
C ILE A 60 26.76 -18.64 3.71
N SER A 61 26.76 -19.96 3.83
CA SER A 61 25.60 -20.73 4.27
C SER A 61 25.97 -21.64 5.45
N VAL A 62 25.10 -21.69 6.45
CA VAL A 62 25.31 -22.47 7.69
C VAL A 62 24.15 -23.44 7.87
N ASN A 63 24.46 -24.71 8.17
CA ASN A 63 23.48 -25.80 8.33
C ASN A 63 22.43 -25.82 7.20
N SER A 64 22.90 -25.62 5.97
CA SER A 64 22.05 -25.35 4.81
C SER A 64 22.15 -26.48 3.79
N PHE A 65 21.09 -26.64 3.01
CA PHE A 65 21.04 -27.55 1.88
C PHE A 65 21.37 -26.78 0.60
N PHE A 66 22.34 -27.28 -0.15
CA PHE A 66 22.66 -26.84 -1.49
C PHE A 66 22.20 -27.89 -2.50
N TYR A 67 21.46 -27.44 -3.50
CA TYR A 67 21.02 -28.25 -4.63
C TYR A 67 21.46 -27.59 -5.93
N SER A 68 22.22 -28.31 -6.74
CA SER A 68 22.46 -27.97 -8.15
C SER A 68 22.24 -29.17 -9.04
N ASN A 69 22.30 -28.95 -10.35
CA ASN A 69 22.28 -30.03 -11.33
C ASN A 69 23.51 -30.95 -11.26
N VAL A 70 24.59 -30.51 -10.59
CA VAL A 70 25.88 -31.21 -10.56
C VAL A 70 26.15 -31.85 -9.21
N THR A 71 25.78 -31.19 -8.12
CA THR A 71 26.08 -31.61 -6.75
C THR A 71 24.94 -31.30 -5.79
N ARG A 72 24.83 -32.12 -4.74
CA ARG A 72 23.97 -31.87 -3.58
C ARG A 72 24.84 -31.92 -2.34
N PHE A 73 24.69 -30.93 -1.47
CA PHE A 73 25.50 -30.81 -0.27
C PHE A 73 24.63 -30.37 0.91
N TYR A 74 24.99 -30.84 2.11
CA TYR A 74 24.38 -30.39 3.36
C TYR A 74 25.47 -30.09 4.37
N GLY A 75 25.45 -28.87 4.91
CA GLY A 75 26.43 -28.45 5.89
C GLY A 75 26.71 -26.95 5.82
N ASN A 76 27.95 -26.58 6.13
CA ASN A 76 28.43 -25.22 6.05
C ASN A 76 29.28 -25.07 4.80
N PHE A 77 29.00 -24.08 3.97
CA PHE A 77 29.72 -23.87 2.73
C PHE A 77 29.75 -22.38 2.37
N SER A 78 30.73 -22.00 1.53
CA SER A 78 30.71 -20.70 0.87
C SER A 78 30.90 -20.81 -0.64
N ILE A 79 30.32 -19.85 -1.36
CA ILE A 79 30.40 -19.74 -2.81
C ILE A 79 30.84 -18.33 -3.14
N ASN A 80 31.98 -18.17 -3.79
CA ASN A 80 32.52 -16.87 -4.19
C ASN A 80 32.73 -16.82 -5.70
N GLY A 81 32.27 -15.74 -6.35
CA GLY A 81 32.55 -15.45 -7.75
C GLY A 81 31.60 -14.40 -8.31
N ASN A 82 31.38 -14.43 -9.63
CA ASN A 82 30.32 -13.65 -10.26
C ASN A 82 28.99 -14.37 -10.03
N ILE A 83 28.10 -13.76 -9.26
CA ILE A 83 26.85 -14.36 -8.80
C ILE A 83 25.69 -13.46 -9.22
N SER A 84 24.76 -14.04 -9.96
CA SER A 84 23.42 -13.49 -10.11
C SER A 84 22.49 -14.28 -9.18
N PHE A 85 21.79 -13.63 -8.26
CA PHE A 85 20.93 -14.31 -7.30
C PHE A 85 19.55 -13.66 -7.19
N PHE A 86 18.61 -14.47 -6.72
CA PHE A 86 17.28 -14.05 -6.31
C PHE A 86 16.94 -14.69 -4.97
N SER A 87 16.45 -13.86 -4.06
CA SER A 87 15.77 -14.30 -2.86
C SER A 87 14.41 -13.65 -2.76
N GLU A 88 13.38 -14.48 -2.61
CA GLU A 88 12.02 -14.00 -2.37
C GLU A 88 11.93 -13.30 -1.01
N ASN A 89 12.60 -13.78 0.03
CA ASN A 89 12.52 -13.17 1.36
C ASN A 89 13.92 -12.97 1.92
N ALA A 90 14.36 -11.71 1.88
CA ALA A 90 15.66 -11.31 2.36
C ALA A 90 15.60 -10.00 3.16
N VAL A 91 16.57 -9.85 4.05
CA VAL A 91 16.81 -8.63 4.82
C VAL A 91 18.17 -8.07 4.45
N LEU A 92 18.21 -6.84 3.96
CA LEU A 92 19.45 -6.09 3.76
C LEU A 92 19.74 -5.27 5.02
N ILE A 93 20.96 -5.37 5.56
CA ILE A 93 21.45 -4.53 6.67
C ILE A 93 22.91 -4.19 6.38
N LYS A 94 23.24 -2.88 6.27
CA LYS A 94 24.63 -2.42 6.11
C LYS A 94 25.41 -3.20 5.04
N GLU A 95 24.80 -3.36 3.86
CA GLU A 95 25.35 -4.07 2.68
C GLU A 95 25.36 -5.61 2.76
N GLU A 96 25.01 -6.21 3.90
CA GLU A 96 24.85 -7.66 4.03
C GLU A 96 23.40 -8.08 3.80
N ILE A 97 23.21 -9.16 3.04
CA ILE A 97 21.89 -9.74 2.78
C ILE A 97 21.72 -11.03 3.55
N PHE A 98 20.67 -11.12 4.37
CA PHE A 98 20.30 -12.33 5.09
C PHE A 98 19.10 -12.99 4.42
N SER A 99 19.19 -14.28 4.14
CA SER A 99 18.13 -15.03 3.46
C SER A 99 18.08 -16.49 3.91
N HIS A 100 16.88 -17.08 3.77
CA HIS A 100 16.66 -18.51 3.97
C HIS A 100 16.62 -19.32 2.66
N ASN A 101 16.26 -18.67 1.55
CA ASN A 101 16.08 -19.33 0.26
C ASN A 101 16.71 -18.44 -0.81
N ILE A 102 17.74 -18.97 -1.44
CA ILE A 102 18.47 -18.29 -2.51
C ILE A 102 18.44 -19.19 -3.73
N SER A 103 17.98 -18.67 -4.86
CA SER A 103 18.25 -19.26 -6.16
C SER A 103 19.34 -18.41 -6.81
N PHE A 104 20.39 -19.03 -7.33
CA PHE A 104 21.50 -18.29 -7.90
C PHE A 104 22.12 -19.00 -9.10
N TYR A 105 22.74 -18.19 -9.95
CA TYR A 105 23.57 -18.62 -11.05
C TYR A 105 24.95 -17.97 -10.88
N GLY A 106 25.97 -18.82 -10.82
CA GLY A 106 27.36 -18.42 -10.63
C GLY A 106 28.20 -18.68 -11.88
N LYS A 107 29.09 -17.75 -12.20
CA LYS A 107 30.14 -17.88 -13.23
C LYS A 107 31.52 -17.76 -12.58
N ASN A 108 32.44 -18.63 -12.99
CA ASN A 108 33.81 -18.68 -12.46
C ASN A 108 33.83 -18.70 -10.92
N CYS A 109 33.02 -19.58 -10.33
CA CYS A 109 32.79 -19.64 -8.90
C CYS A 109 33.69 -20.68 -8.23
N TRP A 110 34.09 -20.36 -7.00
CA TRP A 110 34.74 -21.29 -6.09
C TRP A 110 33.74 -21.72 -5.03
N PHE A 111 33.53 -23.03 -4.91
CA PHE A 111 32.75 -23.65 -3.84
C PHE A 111 33.71 -24.16 -2.77
N TYR A 112 33.43 -23.80 -1.52
CA TYR A 112 34.21 -24.17 -0.34
C TYR A 112 33.34 -24.99 0.61
N ASP A 113 33.77 -26.21 0.92
CA ASP A 113 33.22 -27.07 1.97
C ASP A 113 34.36 -27.47 2.92
N GLY A 114 34.43 -26.83 4.08
CA GLY A 114 35.56 -26.98 4.99
C GLY A 114 36.90 -26.63 4.32
N ASN A 115 37.73 -27.65 4.08
CA ASN A 115 39.03 -27.49 3.42
C ASN A 115 38.99 -27.82 1.92
N GLU A 116 37.88 -28.35 1.40
CA GLU A 116 37.75 -28.68 -0.01
C GLU A 116 37.36 -27.44 -0.81
N LYS A 117 38.13 -27.18 -1.88
CA LYS A 117 37.93 -26.06 -2.80
C LYS A 117 37.69 -26.61 -4.20
N ILE A 118 36.52 -26.34 -4.76
CA ILE A 118 36.09 -26.83 -6.07
C ILE A 118 35.82 -25.65 -6.99
N PHE A 119 36.34 -25.67 -8.21
CA PHE A 119 36.07 -24.66 -9.23
C PHE A 119 34.88 -25.07 -10.10
N TYR A 120 33.97 -24.13 -10.32
CA TYR A 120 32.87 -24.25 -11.28
C TYR A 120 32.93 -23.09 -12.28
N GLU A 121 33.07 -23.42 -13.56
CA GLU A 121 32.94 -22.42 -14.64
C GLU A 121 31.52 -21.84 -14.66
N ASN A 122 30.51 -22.70 -14.50
CA ASN A 122 29.11 -22.33 -14.35
C ASN A 122 28.46 -23.20 -13.28
N ILE A 123 27.65 -22.61 -12.41
CA ILE A 123 26.86 -23.31 -11.41
C ILE A 123 25.47 -22.69 -11.33
N ASP A 124 24.44 -23.52 -11.43
CA ASP A 124 23.05 -23.13 -11.22
C ASP A 124 22.55 -23.90 -10.00
N GLY A 125 22.15 -23.18 -8.97
CA GLY A 125 21.85 -23.79 -7.70
C GLY A 125 20.82 -23.06 -6.86
N ARG A 126 20.24 -23.82 -5.94
CA ARG A 126 19.33 -23.34 -4.91
C ARG A 126 19.89 -23.71 -3.54
N ILE A 127 19.86 -22.73 -2.64
CA ILE A 127 20.22 -22.88 -1.24
C ILE A 127 18.96 -22.74 -0.40
N THR A 128 18.79 -23.66 0.55
CA THR A 128 17.73 -23.63 1.55
C THR A 128 18.33 -23.79 2.94
N GLY A 129 18.21 -22.75 3.76
CA GLY A 129 18.80 -22.62 5.09
C GLY A 129 19.38 -21.23 5.33
N ASN A 130 19.97 -21.02 6.51
CA ASN A 130 20.50 -19.71 6.90
C ASN A 130 21.69 -19.32 6.04
N SER A 131 21.51 -18.27 5.24
CA SER A 131 22.52 -17.77 4.32
C SER A 131 22.72 -16.27 4.52
N SER A 132 23.98 -15.83 4.51
CA SER A 132 24.35 -14.43 4.32
C SER A 132 25.01 -14.26 2.95
N ILE A 133 24.82 -13.10 2.33
CA ILE A 133 25.45 -12.74 1.07
C ILE A 133 26.18 -11.42 1.30
N ILE A 134 27.49 -11.45 1.07
CA ILE A 134 28.32 -10.25 0.96
C ILE A 134 28.45 -9.98 -0.53
N PHE A 135 27.98 -8.83 -0.97
CA PHE A 135 27.79 -8.56 -2.38
C PHE A 135 28.38 -7.22 -2.79
N ASN A 136 28.98 -7.16 -3.97
CA ASN A 136 29.46 -5.96 -4.62
C ASN A 136 28.86 -5.89 -6.03
N GLY A 137 27.91 -5.00 -6.22
CA GLY A 137 27.15 -4.88 -7.45
C GLY A 137 25.90 -4.03 -7.29
N GLU A 138 24.96 -4.25 -8.22
CA GLU A 138 23.63 -3.65 -8.17
C GLU A 138 22.62 -4.65 -7.61
N LEU A 139 21.84 -4.18 -6.65
CA LEU A 139 20.71 -4.88 -6.05
C LEU A 139 19.40 -4.27 -6.54
N SER A 140 18.49 -5.10 -7.00
CA SER A 140 17.09 -4.76 -7.26
C SER A 140 16.24 -5.20 -6.08
N LEU A 141 15.63 -4.22 -5.41
CA LEU A 141 14.84 -4.38 -4.19
C LEU A 141 13.36 -4.25 -4.55
N LYS A 142 12.59 -5.33 -4.38
CA LYS A 142 11.22 -5.45 -4.91
C LYS A 142 10.28 -6.28 -4.02
N GLU A 143 9.05 -6.47 -4.49
CA GLU A 143 8.08 -7.35 -3.85
C GLU A 143 8.55 -8.81 -3.72
N SER A 144 8.16 -9.46 -2.61
CA SER A 144 8.10 -10.91 -2.45
C SER A 144 6.68 -11.40 -2.59
N SER A 145 6.53 -12.55 -3.21
CA SER A 145 5.32 -13.38 -3.15
C SER A 145 5.12 -14.06 -1.79
N LEU A 146 6.14 -14.12 -0.93
CA LEU A 146 6.07 -14.79 0.38
C LEU A 146 5.61 -13.82 1.46
N GLU A 147 4.72 -14.32 2.32
CA GLU A 147 4.33 -13.62 3.55
C GLU A 147 5.52 -13.47 4.50
N ASN A 148 5.48 -12.42 5.31
CA ASN A 148 6.44 -12.23 6.39
C ASN A 148 6.15 -13.22 7.51
N LYS A 149 6.67 -14.44 7.38
CA LYS A 149 6.84 -15.30 8.55
C LYS A 149 7.89 -14.62 9.41
N SER A 150 7.46 -14.02 10.53
CA SER A 150 8.26 -13.38 11.57
C SER A 150 9.76 -13.65 11.42
N SER A 151 10.46 -12.79 10.69
CA SER A 151 11.91 -12.92 10.55
C SER A 151 12.53 -12.52 11.89
N PRO A 152 13.42 -13.34 12.48
CA PRO A 152 14.08 -13.01 13.76
C PRO A 152 14.97 -11.76 13.67
N VAL A 153 15.17 -11.22 12.46
CA VAL A 153 16.05 -10.09 12.16
C VAL A 153 15.33 -8.73 12.26
N LEU A 154 13.99 -8.69 12.24
CA LEU A 154 13.26 -7.43 12.41
C LEU A 154 13.24 -7.01 13.90
N PRO A 155 13.45 -5.73 14.23
CA PRO A 155 13.29 -5.24 15.60
C PRO A 155 11.92 -5.64 16.16
N SER A 156 11.91 -6.20 17.37
CA SER A 156 10.70 -6.71 18.04
C SER A 156 9.64 -5.61 18.30
N GLU A 157 10.03 -4.35 18.23
CA GLU A 157 9.15 -3.18 18.36
C GLU A 157 8.39 -2.90 17.05
N PHE A 158 9.04 -3.10 15.90
CA PHE A 158 8.47 -2.82 14.58
C PHE A 158 7.48 -3.92 14.14
N THR A 159 7.77 -5.18 14.47
CA THR A 159 6.91 -6.35 14.19
C THR A 159 5.62 -6.38 15.03
N LYS A 160 5.54 -5.61 16.11
CA LYS A 160 4.31 -5.48 16.93
C LYS A 160 3.29 -4.51 16.32
N VAL A 161 3.76 -3.57 15.50
CA VAL A 161 2.97 -2.43 14.99
C VAL A 161 2.52 -2.67 13.54
N PHE A 162 3.28 -3.47 12.79
CA PHE A 162 3.11 -3.68 11.36
C PHE A 162 2.86 -5.17 11.00
N PRO A 163 2.16 -5.44 9.89
CA PRO A 163 1.40 -6.68 9.61
C PRO A 163 2.14 -7.97 9.26
N LEU A 164 1.35 -9.05 9.13
CA LEU A 164 1.72 -10.39 8.62
C LEU A 164 2.33 -10.42 7.19
N LYS A 165 2.06 -9.40 6.35
CA LYS A 165 2.65 -9.22 5.00
C LYS A 165 3.41 -7.89 4.90
N PHE A 166 4.39 -7.68 5.77
CA PHE A 166 5.12 -6.41 5.82
C PHE A 166 6.34 -6.38 4.89
N ASN A 167 6.07 -6.29 3.60
CA ASN A 167 7.08 -6.35 2.56
C ASN A 167 7.29 -5.00 1.87
N LYS A 168 8.44 -4.81 1.19
CA LYS A 168 8.89 -3.56 0.54
C LYS A 168 9.31 -2.46 1.52
N ILE A 169 9.72 -2.82 2.72
CA ILE A 169 10.04 -1.81 3.75
C ILE A 169 11.48 -1.39 3.65
N PHE A 170 11.64 -0.08 3.69
CA PHE A 170 12.88 0.60 3.93
C PHE A 170 12.83 1.27 5.29
N TYR A 171 13.89 1.08 6.06
CA TYR A 171 14.15 1.79 7.30
C TYR A 171 15.55 2.39 7.22
N ILE A 172 15.63 3.70 7.41
CA ILE A 172 16.86 4.48 7.31
C ILE A 172 17.03 5.23 8.63
N ASP A 173 18.12 4.96 9.37
CA ASP A 173 18.47 5.62 10.64
C ASP A 173 19.70 6.53 10.52
N GLY A 174 20.11 6.87 9.31
CA GLY A 174 21.17 7.84 9.03
C GLY A 174 21.48 7.99 7.54
N GLY A 175 22.29 8.99 7.17
CA GLY A 175 22.63 9.32 5.79
C GLY A 175 21.85 10.52 5.25
N ARG A 176 21.82 10.68 3.93
CA ARG A 176 21.10 11.77 3.25
C ARG A 176 20.02 11.20 2.35
N ILE A 177 18.84 11.80 2.41
CA ILE A 177 17.69 11.38 1.59
C ILE A 177 17.11 12.58 0.87
N TRP A 178 16.71 12.33 -0.38
CA TRP A 178 15.98 13.27 -1.20
C TRP A 178 14.64 12.66 -1.61
N ILE A 179 13.58 13.43 -1.43
CA ILE A 179 12.23 13.08 -1.88
C ILE A 179 11.83 14.11 -2.93
N GLU A 180 11.49 13.67 -4.15
CA GLU A 180 11.18 14.56 -5.27
C GLU A 180 12.27 15.63 -5.51
N GLY A 181 13.54 15.24 -5.34
CA GLY A 181 14.70 16.11 -5.51
C GLY A 181 14.96 17.11 -4.38
N LYS A 182 14.13 17.14 -3.33
CA LYS A 182 14.34 17.99 -2.14
C LYS A 182 15.05 17.18 -1.05
N GLU A 183 16.17 17.69 -0.55
CA GLU A 183 16.85 17.09 0.60
C GLU A 183 15.98 17.22 1.85
N ILE A 184 15.78 16.09 2.54
CA ILE A 184 14.98 16.04 3.76
C ILE A 184 15.90 15.83 4.95
N ASN A 185 15.83 16.76 5.89
CA ASN A 185 16.49 16.61 7.18
C ASN A 185 15.60 15.80 8.13
N PHE A 186 16.17 14.78 8.76
CA PHE A 186 15.53 13.96 9.77
C PHE A 186 16.49 13.69 10.93
N SER A 187 15.94 13.41 12.10
CA SER A 187 16.66 13.31 13.38
C SER A 187 16.68 11.90 13.95
N LYS A 188 15.70 11.07 13.60
CA LYS A 188 15.57 9.70 14.09
C LYS A 188 15.63 8.70 12.95
N TYR A 189 14.62 8.70 12.09
CA TYR A 189 14.52 7.72 11.01
C TYR A 189 13.62 8.18 9.89
N VAL A 190 13.86 7.61 8.71
CA VAL A 190 12.92 7.60 7.59
C VAL A 190 12.46 6.17 7.35
N PHE A 191 11.15 6.02 7.26
CA PHE A 191 10.50 4.77 6.93
C PHE A 191 9.73 4.94 5.63
N PHE A 192 9.88 4.03 4.68
CA PHE A 192 9.00 4.03 3.52
C PHE A 192 8.73 2.64 2.96
N ARG A 193 7.61 2.52 2.23
CA ARG A 193 7.28 1.30 1.48
C ARG A 193 7.44 1.53 -0.02
N GLY A 194 8.28 0.74 -0.67
CA GLY A 194 8.69 1.01 -2.05
C GLY A 194 9.52 -0.07 -2.73
N GLU A 195 9.98 0.25 -3.93
CA GLU A 195 10.88 -0.58 -4.71
C GLU A 195 11.98 0.30 -5.31
N GLY A 196 13.13 -0.29 -5.62
CA GLY A 196 14.21 0.46 -6.23
C GLY A 196 15.47 -0.33 -6.44
N LYS A 197 16.50 0.39 -6.84
CA LYS A 197 17.85 -0.14 -7.03
C LYS A 197 18.75 0.38 -5.92
N PHE A 198 19.51 -0.51 -5.30
CA PHE A 198 20.56 -0.18 -4.36
C PHE A 198 21.91 -0.61 -4.94
N ASN A 199 22.88 0.30 -4.94
CA ASN A 199 24.26 -0.02 -5.19
C ASN A 199 24.96 -0.16 -3.85
N THR A 200 25.76 -1.22 -3.73
CA THR A 200 26.66 -1.54 -2.60
C THR A 200 27.63 -0.40 -2.23
N LYS A 201 27.76 0.66 -3.04
CA LYS A 201 28.39 1.95 -2.67
C LYS A 201 27.52 2.86 -1.78
N GLY A 202 26.48 2.33 -1.16
CA GLY A 202 25.56 3.08 -0.32
C GLY A 202 24.63 4.04 -1.07
N LYS A 203 24.21 3.71 -2.31
CA LYS A 203 23.30 4.57 -3.09
C LYS A 203 22.01 3.84 -3.42
N PHE A 204 20.87 4.41 -3.06
CA PHE A 204 19.55 3.88 -3.41
C PHE A 204 18.79 4.88 -4.30
N SER A 205 18.09 4.35 -5.31
CA SER A 205 17.13 5.09 -6.12
C SER A 205 15.87 4.25 -6.30
N GLY A 206 14.72 4.79 -5.95
CA GLY A 206 13.47 4.06 -6.01
C GLY A 206 12.24 4.92 -5.86
N ASN A 207 11.11 4.25 -5.67
CA ASN A 207 9.80 4.86 -5.57
C ASN A 207 9.13 4.40 -4.27
N GLY A 208 8.56 5.32 -3.50
CA GLY A 208 7.82 5.02 -2.28
C GLY A 208 6.39 5.56 -2.30
N TYR A 209 5.42 4.72 -1.94
CA TYR A 209 4.00 5.13 -1.86
C TYR A 209 3.64 5.73 -0.51
N PHE A 210 4.36 5.30 0.53
CA PHE A 210 4.11 5.69 1.90
C PHE A 210 5.43 6.01 2.56
N ILE A 211 5.54 7.22 3.10
CA ILE A 211 6.78 7.73 3.70
C ILE A 211 6.43 8.33 5.05
N ALA A 212 7.20 7.98 6.07
CA ALA A 212 7.18 8.58 7.39
C ALA A 212 8.58 9.07 7.75
N ILE A 213 8.66 10.28 8.29
CA ILE A 213 9.89 10.96 8.72
C ILE A 213 9.68 11.39 10.17
N ASP A 214 10.56 10.96 11.08
CA ASP A 214 10.53 11.39 12.49
C ASP A 214 9.15 11.29 13.17
N ASN A 215 8.41 10.21 12.89
CA ASN A 215 7.05 9.91 13.38
C ASN A 215 5.89 10.67 12.70
N GLU A 216 6.13 11.38 11.60
CA GLU A 216 5.08 12.05 10.81
C GLU A 216 5.04 11.52 9.37
N PHE A 217 3.84 11.36 8.81
CA PHE A 217 3.71 10.97 7.41
C PHE A 217 4.02 12.15 6.50
N TYR A 218 4.87 11.91 5.50
CA TYR A 218 5.24 12.93 4.51
C TYR A 218 4.01 13.35 3.69
N ASP A 219 3.83 14.65 3.53
CA ASP A 219 2.75 15.25 2.76
C ASP A 219 3.20 16.60 2.21
N GLU A 220 3.08 16.80 0.90
CA GLU A 220 3.46 18.05 0.24
C GLU A 220 2.39 19.15 0.35
N GLU A 221 1.12 18.82 0.64
CA GLU A 221 0.05 19.84 0.65
C GLU A 221 0.15 20.79 1.86
N LYS A 222 -0.02 22.10 1.61
CA LYS A 222 -0.15 23.12 2.67
C LYS A 222 -1.45 22.90 3.45
N LYS A 223 -1.33 22.74 4.78
CA LYS A 223 -2.47 22.52 5.69
C LYS A 223 -2.77 23.75 6.54
N ILE A 224 -4.06 24.02 6.77
CA ILE A 224 -4.53 24.92 7.83
C ILE A 224 -5.21 24.05 8.87
N TYR A 225 -4.72 24.05 10.12
CA TYR A 225 -5.28 23.25 11.22
C TYR A 225 -5.65 21.81 10.77
N PHE A 226 -4.71 21.15 10.07
CA PHE A 226 -4.79 19.74 9.67
C PHE A 226 -5.73 19.40 8.50
N ILE A 227 -6.63 20.28 8.05
CA ILE A 227 -7.56 20.00 6.94
C ILE A 227 -7.08 20.71 5.66
N PRO A 228 -6.98 20.01 4.51
CA PRO A 228 -6.75 20.64 3.22
C PRO A 228 -7.79 21.71 2.92
N VAL A 229 -7.36 22.91 2.51
CA VAL A 229 -8.24 24.07 2.25
C VAL A 229 -9.39 23.72 1.30
N LYS A 230 -9.13 22.86 0.31
CA LYS A 230 -10.10 22.35 -0.66
C LYS A 230 -11.31 21.67 0.02
N ILE A 231 -11.11 20.95 1.12
CA ILE A 231 -12.18 20.27 1.86
C ILE A 231 -13.07 21.28 2.61
N ILE A 232 -12.48 22.33 3.18
CA ILE A 232 -13.25 23.37 3.89
C ILE A 232 -14.23 24.06 2.93
N VAL A 233 -13.78 24.37 1.72
CA VAL A 233 -14.62 24.98 0.67
C VAL A 233 -15.80 24.08 0.31
N LEU A 234 -15.58 22.76 0.22
CA LEU A 234 -16.64 21.79 -0.07
C LEU A 234 -17.77 21.83 0.97
N TRP A 235 -17.43 21.95 2.26
CA TRP A 235 -18.40 22.07 3.34
C TRP A 235 -19.20 23.38 3.27
N ILE A 236 -18.54 24.50 2.96
CA ILE A 236 -19.21 25.79 2.77
C ILE A 236 -20.26 25.66 1.65
N ILE A 237 -19.88 25.08 0.51
CA ILE A 237 -20.80 24.85 -0.61
C ILE A 237 -21.98 23.97 -0.18
N ALA A 238 -21.73 22.89 0.55
CA ALA A 238 -22.78 21.99 1.01
C ALA A 238 -23.81 22.68 1.92
N VAL A 239 -23.34 23.48 2.88
CA VAL A 239 -24.21 24.23 3.80
C VAL A 239 -25.02 25.29 3.05
N VAL A 240 -24.38 26.06 2.17
CA VAL A 240 -25.08 27.07 1.35
C VAL A 240 -26.15 26.42 0.49
N MET A 241 -25.83 25.33 -0.21
CA MET A 241 -26.78 24.60 -1.04
C MET A 241 -27.95 24.04 -0.23
N PHE A 242 -27.68 23.54 0.96
CA PHE A 242 -28.71 23.07 1.87
C PHE A 242 -29.68 24.19 2.27
N ILE A 243 -29.15 25.34 2.70
CA ILE A 243 -29.97 26.51 3.08
C ILE A 243 -30.81 26.99 1.89
N VAL A 244 -30.20 27.12 0.70
CA VAL A 244 -30.90 27.53 -0.53
C VAL A 244 -32.03 26.55 -0.87
N SER A 245 -31.81 25.24 -0.70
CA SER A 245 -32.82 24.22 -0.98
C SER A 245 -34.04 24.30 -0.07
N LEU A 246 -33.86 24.72 1.19
CA LEU A 246 -34.98 24.93 2.11
C LEU A 246 -35.84 26.14 1.70
N LEU A 247 -35.22 27.19 1.16
CA LEU A 247 -35.91 28.42 0.78
C LEU A 247 -36.62 28.34 -0.58
N LEU A 248 -36.07 27.57 -1.53
CA LEU A 248 -36.50 27.58 -2.95
C LEU A 248 -37.26 26.32 -3.40
N LYS A 249 -37.70 25.47 -2.47
CA LYS A 249 -38.28 24.16 -2.78
C LYS A 249 -39.51 24.24 -3.70
N LYS A 250 -39.41 23.67 -4.90
CA LYS A 250 -40.53 23.57 -5.87
C LYS A 250 -41.06 22.14 -5.97
N ASN A 251 -42.38 21.98 -6.08
CA ASN A 251 -43.04 20.66 -6.13
C ASN A 251 -43.24 20.10 -7.55
N ILE A 252 -42.38 20.45 -8.51
CA ILE A 252 -42.63 20.21 -9.94
C ILE A 252 -42.59 18.70 -10.30
N PHE A 253 -41.72 17.90 -9.67
CA PHE A 253 -41.47 16.50 -10.07
C PHE A 253 -41.78 15.44 -8.99
N LEU A 254 -42.52 15.83 -7.95
CA LEU A 254 -42.60 15.09 -6.68
C LEU A 254 -43.26 13.70 -6.81
N GLU A 255 -44.24 13.54 -7.70
CA GLU A 255 -44.90 12.24 -7.93
C GLU A 255 -44.00 11.24 -8.66
N LYS A 256 -43.24 11.69 -9.67
CA LYS A 256 -42.31 10.82 -10.41
C LYS A 256 -41.13 10.40 -9.55
N ASP A 257 -40.65 11.26 -8.66
CA ASP A 257 -39.51 11.00 -7.78
C ASP A 257 -39.77 9.88 -6.75
N LYS A 258 -41.02 9.67 -6.32
CA LYS A 258 -41.36 8.57 -5.39
C LYS A 258 -41.04 7.19 -5.94
N LEU A 259 -41.09 7.00 -7.26
CA LEU A 259 -40.76 5.73 -7.92
C LEU A 259 -39.26 5.39 -7.83
N PHE A 260 -38.39 6.39 -7.64
CA PHE A 260 -36.93 6.23 -7.64
C PHE A 260 -36.33 5.99 -6.25
N PHE A 261 -37.15 5.86 -5.21
CA PHE A 261 -36.65 5.58 -3.86
C PHE A 261 -35.79 4.31 -3.80
N GLY A 262 -36.26 3.22 -4.41
CA GLY A 262 -35.52 1.96 -4.45
C GLY A 262 -34.24 2.05 -5.29
N PHE A 263 -34.29 2.75 -6.43
CA PHE A 263 -33.12 3.04 -7.25
C PHE A 263 -32.02 3.75 -6.45
N SER A 264 -32.39 4.78 -5.69
CA SER A 264 -31.47 5.56 -4.84
C SER A 264 -30.74 4.72 -3.79
N ILE A 265 -31.39 3.67 -3.26
CA ILE A 265 -30.78 2.73 -2.32
C ILE A 265 -29.84 1.78 -3.05
N VAL A 266 -30.31 1.16 -4.12
CA VAL A 266 -29.53 0.16 -4.89
C VAL A 266 -28.26 0.80 -5.47
N ALA A 267 -28.37 1.98 -6.09
CA ALA A 267 -27.22 2.72 -6.60
C ALA A 267 -26.26 3.10 -5.47
N GLY A 268 -26.76 3.50 -4.30
CA GLY A 268 -25.92 3.77 -3.14
C GLY A 268 -25.10 2.56 -2.69
N ILE A 269 -25.72 1.37 -2.65
CA ILE A 269 -25.04 0.12 -2.27
C ILE A 269 -23.99 -0.27 -3.31
N LEU A 270 -24.32 -0.17 -4.61
CA LEU A 270 -23.37 -0.44 -5.70
C LEU A 270 -22.13 0.44 -5.58
N PHE A 271 -22.31 1.76 -5.46
CA PHE A 271 -21.19 2.68 -5.40
C PHE A 271 -20.42 2.59 -4.09
N PHE A 272 -21.05 2.13 -3.00
CA PHE A 272 -20.33 1.78 -1.78
C PHE A 272 -19.41 0.60 -2.00
N ALA A 273 -19.89 -0.47 -2.66
CA ALA A 273 -19.07 -1.63 -2.99
C ALA A 273 -17.91 -1.27 -3.93
N ILE A 274 -18.15 -0.45 -4.96
CA ILE A 274 -17.09 0.04 -5.87
C ILE A 274 -16.07 0.89 -5.10
N SER A 275 -16.53 1.85 -4.29
CA SER A 275 -15.66 2.71 -3.49
C SER A 275 -14.79 1.90 -2.52
N LEU A 276 -15.38 0.93 -1.83
CA LEU A 276 -14.66 0.07 -0.89
C LEU A 276 -13.66 -0.85 -1.61
N PHE A 277 -14.02 -1.38 -2.79
CA PHE A 277 -13.11 -2.16 -3.62
C PHE A 277 -11.89 -1.34 -4.07
N LEU A 278 -12.14 -0.13 -4.62
CA LEU A 278 -11.08 0.78 -5.02
C LEU A 278 -10.17 1.16 -3.83
N TRP A 279 -10.78 1.44 -2.69
CA TRP A 279 -10.04 1.72 -1.46
C TRP A 279 -9.15 0.54 -1.05
N ASN A 280 -9.68 -0.69 -1.06
CA ASN A 280 -8.91 -1.89 -0.71
C ASN A 280 -7.69 -2.09 -1.62
N CYS A 281 -7.87 -2.01 -2.94
CA CYS A 281 -6.75 -2.14 -3.88
C CYS A 281 -5.65 -1.09 -3.66
N GLU A 282 -6.04 0.10 -3.22
CA GLU A 282 -5.11 1.20 -2.94
C GLU A 282 -4.43 1.02 -1.59
N MET A 283 -5.12 0.48 -0.59
CA MET A 283 -4.50 0.08 0.68
C MET A 283 -3.46 -1.02 0.47
N GLU A 284 -3.75 -1.98 -0.40
CA GLU A 284 -2.80 -3.03 -0.78
C GLU A 284 -1.55 -2.44 -1.45
N ARG A 285 -1.74 -1.44 -2.32
CA ARG A 285 -0.61 -0.77 -2.98
C ARG A 285 0.19 0.13 -2.07
N ILE A 286 -0.45 0.87 -1.16
CA ILE A 286 0.23 1.82 -0.28
C ILE A 286 0.87 1.10 0.90
N PHE A 287 0.12 0.21 1.57
CA PHE A 287 0.52 -0.44 2.82
C PHE A 287 0.83 -1.94 2.71
N GLY A 288 0.44 -2.62 1.63
CA GLY A 288 0.41 -4.09 1.58
C GLY A 288 -0.81 -4.65 2.31
N LEU A 289 -1.85 -3.82 2.49
CA LEU A 289 -3.09 -4.12 3.19
C LEU A 289 -4.14 -4.71 2.26
N ASN A 290 -4.41 -6.01 2.37
CA ASN A 290 -5.63 -6.59 1.78
C ASN A 290 -6.64 -6.92 2.89
N LEU A 291 -7.74 -6.16 2.94
CA LEU A 291 -8.79 -6.29 3.96
C LEU A 291 -9.49 -7.65 3.90
N PHE A 292 -9.46 -8.32 2.75
CA PHE A 292 -10.15 -9.59 2.54
C PHE A 292 -9.27 -10.80 2.85
N GLU A 293 -7.98 -10.63 3.08
CA GLU A 293 -7.04 -11.73 3.35
C GLU A 293 -6.77 -11.96 4.85
N ILE A 294 -7.29 -11.10 5.73
CA ILE A 294 -7.11 -11.23 7.18
C ILE A 294 -7.94 -12.41 7.69
N ARG A 295 -7.31 -13.59 7.83
CA ARG A 295 -7.96 -14.83 8.27
C ARG A 295 -8.04 -15.01 9.79
N GLU A 296 -7.11 -14.41 10.53
CA GLU A 296 -7.05 -14.50 11.99
C GLU A 296 -7.14 -13.11 12.63
N ILE A 297 -7.93 -12.97 13.70
CA ILE A 297 -8.07 -11.72 14.43
C ILE A 297 -7.05 -11.70 15.56
N THR A 298 -5.92 -11.02 15.34
CA THR A 298 -4.92 -10.69 16.36
C THR A 298 -4.98 -9.20 16.70
N ILE A 299 -4.42 -8.78 17.84
CA ILE A 299 -4.36 -7.36 18.23
C ILE A 299 -3.62 -6.53 17.16
N GLY A 300 -2.53 -7.09 16.60
CA GLY A 300 -1.82 -6.48 15.47
C GLY A 300 -2.72 -6.31 14.25
N ASN A 301 -3.50 -7.35 13.89
CA ASN A 301 -4.44 -7.27 12.76
C ASN A 301 -5.59 -6.28 13.00
N ILE A 302 -6.03 -6.06 14.25
CA ILE A 302 -7.07 -5.07 14.58
C ILE A 302 -6.53 -3.64 14.43
N LEU A 303 -5.36 -3.35 15.02
CA LEU A 303 -4.67 -2.07 14.83
C LEU A 303 -4.42 -1.82 13.34
N PHE A 304 -4.04 -2.85 12.61
CA PHE A 304 -3.76 -2.79 11.19
C PHE A 304 -5.02 -2.56 10.34
N LEU A 305 -6.14 -3.20 10.67
CA LEU A 305 -7.44 -2.93 10.03
C LEU A 305 -7.88 -1.48 10.26
N SER A 306 -7.56 -0.91 11.43
CA SER A 306 -7.88 0.48 11.73
C SER A 306 -7.15 1.46 10.81
N LEU A 307 -5.90 1.16 10.40
CA LEU A 307 -5.12 1.98 9.45
C LEU A 307 -5.80 2.11 8.08
N ALA A 308 -6.60 1.12 7.68
CA ALA A 308 -7.32 1.14 6.40
C ALA A 308 -8.76 1.66 6.55
N ILE A 309 -9.49 1.22 7.57
CA ILE A 309 -10.92 1.55 7.73
C ILE A 309 -11.11 2.96 8.28
N VAL A 310 -10.32 3.38 9.27
CA VAL A 310 -10.50 4.70 9.90
C VAL A 310 -10.32 5.82 8.88
N PRO A 311 -9.26 5.82 8.04
CA PRO A 311 -9.12 6.87 7.04
C PRO A 311 -10.22 6.85 5.99
N TYR A 312 -10.75 5.67 5.62
CA TYR A 312 -11.90 5.57 4.73
C TYR A 312 -13.14 6.25 5.34
N LEU A 313 -13.46 5.94 6.60
CA LEU A 313 -14.61 6.53 7.29
C LEU A 313 -14.45 8.05 7.47
N VAL A 314 -13.24 8.51 7.77
CA VAL A 314 -12.92 9.94 7.83
C VAL A 314 -13.12 10.59 6.45
N ALA A 315 -12.63 9.98 5.37
CA ALA A 315 -12.84 10.46 4.01
C ALA A 315 -14.33 10.51 3.63
N VAL A 316 -15.13 9.50 4.01
CA VAL A 316 -16.60 9.53 3.85
C VAL A 316 -17.18 10.73 4.59
N GLY A 317 -16.74 10.99 5.82
CA GLY A 317 -17.23 12.09 6.64
C GLY A 317 -16.88 13.47 6.06
N ILE A 318 -15.63 13.67 5.65
CA ILE A 318 -15.13 14.99 5.25
C ILE A 318 -15.32 15.31 3.77
N ILE A 319 -15.44 14.31 2.89
CA ILE A 319 -15.65 14.49 1.44
C ILE A 319 -17.02 13.95 1.02
N GLY A 320 -17.28 12.67 1.29
CA GLY A 320 -18.46 11.99 0.75
C GLY A 320 -19.78 12.59 1.24
N PHE A 321 -19.86 12.89 2.53
CA PHE A 321 -21.04 13.45 3.17
C PHE A 321 -21.39 14.86 2.66
N PRO A 322 -20.49 15.88 2.71
CA PRO A 322 -20.81 17.21 2.19
C PRO A 322 -21.14 17.21 0.70
N LEU A 323 -20.45 16.42 -0.13
CA LEU A 323 -20.78 16.34 -1.56
C LEU A 323 -22.17 15.74 -1.80
N LYS A 324 -22.51 14.68 -1.05
CA LYS A 324 -23.85 14.10 -1.06
C LYS A 324 -24.91 15.13 -0.69
N VAL A 325 -24.67 15.92 0.36
CA VAL A 325 -25.60 16.98 0.80
C VAL A 325 -25.75 18.04 -0.29
N ALA A 326 -24.66 18.56 -0.84
CA ALA A 326 -24.70 19.60 -1.88
C ALA A 326 -25.53 19.17 -3.10
N ILE A 327 -25.27 17.96 -3.62
CA ILE A 327 -25.98 17.42 -4.78
C ILE A 327 -27.44 17.12 -4.44
N ALA A 328 -27.71 16.45 -3.31
CA ALA A 328 -29.08 16.13 -2.93
C ALA A 328 -29.92 17.40 -2.75
N SER A 329 -29.37 18.43 -2.11
CA SER A 329 -30.01 19.73 -1.92
C SER A 329 -30.24 20.46 -3.24
N PHE A 330 -29.32 20.40 -4.20
CA PHE A 330 -29.53 20.96 -5.54
C PHE A 330 -30.76 20.36 -6.24
N PHE A 331 -30.87 19.03 -6.25
CA PHE A 331 -32.01 18.34 -6.86
C PHE A 331 -33.32 18.54 -6.08
N GLU A 332 -33.24 18.75 -4.76
CA GLU A 332 -34.40 19.03 -3.92
C GLU A 332 -35.08 20.36 -4.27
N ILE A 333 -34.34 21.35 -4.78
CA ILE A 333 -34.91 22.62 -5.31
C ILE A 333 -35.95 22.35 -6.40
N PHE A 334 -35.74 21.31 -7.22
CA PHE A 334 -36.63 20.93 -8.32
C PHE A 334 -37.67 19.86 -7.95
N GLY A 335 -37.69 19.39 -6.70
CA GLY A 335 -38.59 18.34 -6.24
C GLY A 335 -38.15 16.91 -6.64
N MET A 336 -36.86 16.69 -6.93
CA MET A 336 -36.27 15.39 -7.28
C MET A 336 -35.42 14.80 -6.13
N GLY A 337 -36.00 14.72 -4.93
CA GLY A 337 -35.25 14.40 -3.71
C GLY A 337 -34.64 13.00 -3.67
N ASN A 338 -35.33 11.96 -4.16
CA ASN A 338 -34.85 10.59 -4.14
C ASN A 338 -33.75 10.36 -5.19
N ILE A 339 -33.95 10.88 -6.41
CA ILE A 339 -32.93 10.87 -7.47
C ILE A 339 -31.69 11.62 -6.98
N GLY A 340 -31.86 12.83 -6.45
CA GLY A 340 -30.79 13.65 -5.89
C GLY A 340 -30.00 12.95 -4.79
N LYS A 341 -30.69 12.27 -3.85
CA LYS A 341 -30.04 11.44 -2.83
C LYS A 341 -29.25 10.28 -3.42
N GLY A 342 -29.73 9.69 -4.52
CA GLY A 342 -29.06 8.59 -5.21
C GLY A 342 -27.76 9.07 -5.84
N ILE A 343 -27.86 10.06 -6.72
CA ILE A 343 -26.71 10.68 -7.41
C ILE A 343 -25.72 11.23 -6.38
N GLY A 344 -26.21 11.94 -5.36
CA GLY A 344 -25.37 12.48 -4.29
C GLY A 344 -24.59 11.40 -3.53
N ARG A 345 -25.21 10.25 -3.22
CA ARG A 345 -24.50 9.10 -2.62
C ARG A 345 -23.43 8.55 -3.56
N CYS A 346 -23.76 8.35 -4.84
CA CYS A 346 -22.82 7.81 -5.83
C CYS A 346 -21.60 8.72 -6.00
N ALA A 347 -21.83 10.01 -6.23
CA ALA A 347 -20.76 11.00 -6.36
C ALA A 347 -19.95 11.14 -5.07
N GLY A 348 -20.62 11.20 -3.92
CA GLY A 348 -19.96 11.25 -2.61
C GLY A 348 -19.01 10.06 -2.38
N LEU A 349 -19.46 8.84 -2.67
CA LEU A 349 -18.67 7.63 -2.48
C LEU A 349 -17.51 7.53 -3.48
N LEU A 350 -17.73 7.84 -4.76
CA LEU A 350 -16.62 7.87 -5.73
C LEU A 350 -15.55 8.90 -5.35
N MET A 351 -15.97 10.10 -4.98
CA MET A 351 -15.04 11.15 -4.57
C MET A 351 -14.34 10.80 -3.26
N THR A 352 -15.00 10.04 -2.37
CA THR A 352 -14.36 9.50 -1.17
C THR A 352 -13.21 8.58 -1.55
N ALA A 353 -13.40 7.67 -2.51
CA ALA A 353 -12.29 6.85 -2.98
C ALA A 353 -11.19 7.74 -3.59
N ILE A 354 -11.52 8.52 -4.63
CA ILE A 354 -10.53 9.26 -5.42
C ILE A 354 -9.77 10.31 -4.60
N TRP A 355 -10.49 11.23 -3.93
CA TRP A 355 -9.85 12.28 -3.13
C TRP A 355 -9.44 11.80 -1.74
N GLY A 356 -10.11 10.80 -1.17
CA GLY A 356 -9.70 10.24 0.12
C GLY A 356 -8.33 9.58 0.02
N ILE A 357 -8.05 8.88 -1.08
CA ILE A 357 -6.73 8.25 -1.31
C ILE A 357 -5.63 9.30 -1.43
N SER A 358 -5.86 10.38 -2.19
CA SER A 358 -4.86 11.46 -2.30
C SER A 358 -4.57 12.16 -0.97
N LEU A 359 -5.48 12.05 -0.01
CA LEU A 359 -5.38 12.68 1.31
C LEU A 359 -5.04 11.69 2.41
N ILE A 360 -4.65 10.46 2.08
CA ILE A 360 -4.49 9.42 3.08
C ILE A 360 -3.37 9.74 4.08
N THR A 361 -2.24 10.28 3.63
CA THR A 361 -1.13 10.71 4.50
C THR A 361 -1.57 11.82 5.45
N SER A 362 -2.37 12.77 4.95
CA SER A 362 -3.05 13.78 5.75
C SER A 362 -3.96 13.19 6.82
N ILE A 363 -4.85 12.28 6.43
CA ILE A 363 -5.83 11.66 7.34
C ILE A 363 -5.12 10.79 8.38
N LEU A 364 -4.08 10.06 8.00
CA LEU A 364 -3.27 9.26 8.91
C LEU A 364 -2.49 10.14 9.89
N ASN A 365 -1.99 11.29 9.47
CA ASN A 365 -1.37 12.24 10.38
C ASN A 365 -2.36 12.72 11.45
N ILE A 366 -3.63 12.92 11.10
CA ILE A 366 -4.67 13.35 12.05
C ILE A 366 -5.06 12.21 12.99
N THR A 367 -5.25 11.01 12.43
CA THR A 367 -5.88 9.91 13.15
C THR A 367 -4.88 9.05 13.92
N LEU A 368 -3.64 8.96 13.45
CA LEU A 368 -2.68 7.94 13.87
C LEU A 368 -1.26 8.45 14.16
N SER A 369 -0.89 9.69 13.84
CA SER A 369 0.44 10.23 14.22
C SER A 369 0.64 10.23 15.74
N SER A 370 -0.42 10.48 16.51
CA SER A 370 -0.39 10.40 17.97
C SER A 370 -0.05 9.00 18.47
N LEU A 371 -0.49 7.96 17.75
CA LEU A 371 -0.16 6.57 18.03
C LEU A 371 1.31 6.26 17.72
N LEU A 372 1.82 6.77 16.60
CA LEU A 372 3.24 6.65 16.21
C LEU A 372 4.19 7.39 17.16
N ARG A 373 3.74 8.46 17.81
CA ARG A 373 4.55 9.20 18.80
C ARG A 373 4.65 8.51 20.15
N LEU A 374 3.77 7.54 20.44
CA LEU A 374 3.77 6.76 21.68
C LEU A 374 4.66 5.51 21.61
N ILE A 375 5.07 5.14 20.39
CA ILE A 375 6.05 4.10 20.08
C ILE A 375 7.39 4.81 19.87
#